data_AF-A0A935A8P2-F1
#
_entry.id   AF-A0A935A8P2-F1
#
_cell.length_a   1.000
_cell.length_b   1.000
_cell.length_c   1.000
_cell.angle_alpha   90.00
_cell.angle_beta   90.00
_cell.angle_gamma   90.00
#
_symmetry.space_group_name_H-M   'P 1'
#
loop_
_entity.id
_entity.type
_entity.pdbx_description
1 polymer ?
#
loop_
_entity_poly.entity_id
_entity_poly.type
_entity_poly.pdbx_seq_one_letter_code
_entity_poly.pdbx_strand_id
1 'polypeptide(L)'
;MKDTVQNRALSIRQPYAEMILRGIKKIEYRTMRTNIRGRVYIYASLTPGSEQAFEKIKANPGDFPTGVLVGTMEIVGCETKDGYEYEWLLANPERLAKPIKADNRAQPSWFIPFKK
;
A
#
# COMPACT_ATOMS: atom_id res chain seq x y z
N MET A 1 -14.53 16.60 9.18
CA MET A 1 -13.06 16.74 9.25
C MET A 1 -12.51 16.30 7.90
N LYS A 2 -11.63 17.07 7.25
CA LYS A 2 -10.91 16.55 6.09
C LYS A 2 -9.97 15.46 6.62
N ASP A 3 -10.18 14.21 6.25
CA ASP A 3 -9.31 13.09 6.64
C ASP A 3 -7.89 13.40 6.17
N THR A 4 -7.07 13.90 7.10
CA THR A 4 -5.70 14.32 6.78
C THR A 4 -4.87 13.06 6.66
N VAL A 5 -4.17 12.92 5.53
CA VAL A 5 -3.28 11.78 5.29
C VAL A 5 -2.16 11.82 6.33
N GLN A 6 -1.98 10.73 7.08
CA GLN A 6 -0.88 10.62 8.03
C GLN A 6 0.45 10.63 7.27
N ASN A 7 1.48 11.26 7.84
CA ASN A 7 2.86 11.16 7.32
C ASN A 7 3.43 9.75 7.60
N ARG A 8 2.87 8.76 6.92
CA ARG A 8 3.14 7.34 7.04
C ARG A 8 2.78 6.66 5.72
N ALA A 9 3.65 5.78 5.26
CA ALA A 9 3.45 5.02 4.04
C ALA A 9 3.62 3.51 4.28
N LEU A 10 2.78 2.70 3.64
CA LEU A 10 2.98 1.26 3.55
C LEU A 10 3.69 0.92 2.24
N SER A 11 4.81 0.21 2.33
CA SER A 11 5.51 -0.34 1.16
C SER A 11 4.81 -1.59 0.66
N ILE A 12 4.33 -1.54 -0.60
CA ILE A 12 3.57 -2.59 -1.26
C ILE A 12 4.16 -2.82 -2.65
N ARG A 13 4.47 -4.08 -2.99
CA ARG A 13 4.98 -4.42 -4.32
C ARG A 13 3.90 -4.25 -5.38
N GLN A 14 4.27 -3.84 -6.59
CA GLN A 14 3.38 -3.99 -7.74
C GLN A 14 3.19 -5.47 -8.06
N PRO A 15 2.01 -5.91 -8.53
CA PRO A 15 0.84 -5.12 -8.89
C PRO A 15 -0.14 -4.91 -7.72
N TYR A 16 0.19 -5.35 -6.51
CA TYR A 16 -0.73 -5.30 -5.38
C TYR A 16 -1.08 -3.86 -4.99
N ALA A 17 -0.13 -2.92 -5.12
CA ALA A 17 -0.42 -1.49 -4.93
C ALA A 17 -1.48 -1.00 -5.93
N GLU A 18 -1.35 -1.38 -7.20
CA GLU A 18 -2.36 -1.08 -8.23
C GLU A 18 -3.70 -1.78 -7.96
N MET A 19 -3.70 -3.04 -7.51
CA MET A 19 -4.93 -3.76 -7.14
C MET A 19 -5.67 -3.05 -6.00
N ILE A 20 -4.96 -2.47 -5.03
CA ILE A 20 -5.58 -1.67 -3.97
C ILE A 20 -6.19 -0.40 -4.56
N LEU A 21 -5.45 0.32 -5.41
CA LEU A 21 -5.94 1.56 -6.04
C LEU A 21 -7.14 1.34 -6.97
N ARG A 22 -7.28 0.14 -7.55
CA ARG A 22 -8.46 -0.28 -8.32
C ARG A 22 -9.61 -0.82 -7.46
N GLY A 23 -9.43 -0.90 -6.14
CA GLY A 23 -10.42 -1.48 -5.22
C GLY A 23 -10.59 -3.01 -5.31
N ILE A 24 -9.68 -3.70 -6.03
CA ILE A 24 -9.68 -5.16 -6.21
C ILE A 24 -9.17 -5.85 -4.95
N LYS A 25 -8.04 -5.36 -4.40
CA LYS A 25 -7.44 -5.87 -3.17
C LYS A 25 -7.87 -5.02 -1.99
N LYS A 26 -8.70 -5.60 -1.11
CA LYS A 26 -9.25 -4.94 0.09
C LYS A 26 -8.61 -5.41 1.40
N ILE A 27 -7.77 -6.44 1.33
CA ILE A 27 -7.09 -7.04 2.49
C ILE A 27 -5.60 -7.08 2.19
N GLU A 28 -4.79 -6.58 3.13
CA GLU A 28 -3.34 -6.80 3.15
C GLU A 28 -2.97 -7.84 4.21
N TYR A 29 -2.30 -8.91 3.77
CA TYR A 29 -1.85 -9.99 4.64
C TYR A 29 -0.44 -9.72 5.14
N ARG A 30 -0.23 -9.82 6.46
CA ARG A 30 1.08 -9.66 7.10
C ARG A 30 1.21 -10.63 8.27
N THR A 31 2.43 -11.02 8.60
CA THR A 31 2.76 -11.82 9.80
C THR A 31 2.76 -11.02 11.09
N MET A 32 2.40 -9.73 11.03
CA MET A 32 2.38 -8.83 12.18
C MET A 32 1.06 -8.06 12.26
N ARG A 33 0.59 -7.81 13.48
CA ARG A 33 -0.56 -6.95 13.74
C ARG A 33 -0.23 -5.49 13.45
N THR A 34 -1.23 -4.70 13.08
CA THR A 34 -1.13 -3.23 13.07
C THR A 34 -2.22 -2.57 13.92
N ASN A 35 -1.81 -1.59 14.71
CA ASN A 35 -2.72 -0.69 15.44
C ASN A 35 -2.94 0.65 14.70
N ILE A 36 -2.33 0.82 13.52
CA ILE A 36 -2.53 2.03 12.70
C ILE A 36 -3.96 2.05 12.19
N ARG A 37 -4.64 3.20 12.30
CA ARG A 37 -5.97 3.44 11.75
C ARG A 37 -6.02 4.78 11.03
N GLY A 38 -6.90 4.89 10.04
CA GLY A 38 -7.07 6.10 9.22
C GLY A 38 -6.21 6.10 7.96
N ARG A 39 -6.16 7.26 7.29
CA ARG A 39 -5.59 7.42 5.96
C ARG A 39 -4.05 7.47 5.97
N VAL A 40 -3.43 6.66 5.13
CA VAL A 40 -1.97 6.52 4.96
C VAL A 40 -1.61 6.51 3.47
N TYR A 41 -0.34 6.74 3.15
CA TYR A 41 0.14 6.61 1.78
C TYR A 41 0.41 5.15 1.37
N ILE A 42 0.26 4.89 0.08
CA ILE A 42 0.69 3.66 -0.59
C ILE A 42 2.00 3.96 -1.32
N TYR A 43 3.07 3.30 -0.92
CA TYR A 43 4.34 3.31 -1.64
C TYR A 43 4.47 2.07 -2.51
N ALA A 44 4.65 2.26 -3.82
CA ALA A 44 4.96 1.18 -4.73
C ALA A 44 6.44 0.80 -4.55
N SER A 45 6.71 -0.37 -3.99
CA SER A 45 8.07 -0.85 -3.74
C SER A 45 8.92 -0.91 -5.02
N LEU A 46 10.24 -0.73 -4.88
CA LEU A 46 11.19 -0.83 -5.99
C LEU A 46 11.17 -2.21 -6.67
N THR A 47 11.15 -3.27 -5.86
CA THR A 47 11.06 -4.65 -6.34
C THR A 47 9.60 -5.01 -6.61
N PRO A 48 9.21 -5.33 -7.85
CA PRO A 48 7.87 -5.81 -8.16
C PRO A 48 7.64 -7.23 -7.61
N GLY A 49 6.39 -7.64 -7.58
CA GLY A 49 5.94 -9.01 -7.33
C GLY A 49 6.06 -9.88 -8.58
N SER A 50 5.50 -11.09 -8.53
CA SER A 50 5.59 -12.06 -9.62
C SER A 50 4.74 -11.68 -10.83
N GLU A 51 5.15 -12.12 -12.02
CA GLU A 51 4.40 -11.98 -13.28
C GLU A 51 2.95 -12.50 -13.17
N GLN A 52 2.77 -13.66 -12.52
CA GLN A 52 1.46 -14.25 -12.24
C GLN A 52 0.53 -13.30 -11.48
N ALA A 53 1.06 -12.43 -10.62
CA ALA A 53 0.25 -11.42 -9.95
C ALA A 53 -0.21 -10.32 -10.93
N PHE A 54 0.60 -9.97 -11.93
CA PHE A 54 0.27 -8.95 -12.93
C PHE A 54 -0.78 -9.47 -13.92
N GLU A 55 -0.67 -10.73 -14.33
CA GLU A 55 -1.65 -11.40 -15.19
C GLU A 55 -3.07 -11.35 -14.61
N LYS A 56 -3.22 -11.47 -13.28
CA LYS A 56 -4.52 -11.37 -12.57
C LYS A 56 -5.25 -10.05 -12.82
N ILE A 57 -4.54 -8.98 -13.20
CA ILE A 57 -5.12 -7.69 -13.57
C ILE A 57 -4.86 -7.30 -15.02
N LYS A 58 -4.51 -8.28 -15.87
CA LYS A 58 -4.21 -8.10 -17.31
C LYS A 58 -3.16 -7.01 -17.55
N ALA A 59 -2.06 -7.09 -16.79
CA ALA A 59 -0.92 -6.18 -16.88
C ALA A 59 0.39 -6.97 -16.95
N ASN A 60 1.50 -6.26 -17.17
CA ASN A 60 2.86 -6.78 -17.20
C ASN A 60 3.74 -6.08 -16.14
N PRO A 61 4.82 -6.72 -15.66
CA PRO A 61 5.85 -6.02 -14.91
C PRO A 61 6.37 -4.80 -15.70
N GLY A 62 6.40 -3.63 -15.07
CA GLY A 62 6.81 -2.38 -15.70
C GLY A 62 5.66 -1.46 -16.11
N ASP A 63 4.42 -1.96 -16.18
CA ASP A 63 3.25 -1.14 -16.54
C ASP A 63 2.90 -0.08 -15.47
N PHE A 64 3.36 -0.27 -14.23
CA PHE A 64 3.07 0.62 -13.11
C PHE A 64 4.35 1.15 -12.46
N PRO A 65 4.33 2.40 -11.96
CA PRO A 65 5.49 3.00 -11.34
C PRO A 65 5.91 2.23 -10.08
N THR A 66 7.22 2.22 -9.84
CA THR A 66 7.88 1.70 -8.64
C THR A 66 8.77 2.78 -8.03
N GLY A 67 9.10 2.65 -6.75
CA GLY A 67 9.99 3.60 -6.06
C GLY A 67 9.34 4.92 -5.65
N VAL A 68 8.01 5.01 -5.67
CA VAL A 68 7.26 6.25 -5.45
C VAL A 68 5.96 6.01 -4.67
N LEU A 69 5.45 7.06 -4.03
CA LEU A 69 4.09 7.10 -3.49
C LEU A 69 3.13 7.24 -4.66
N VAL A 70 2.11 6.38 -4.73
CA VAL A 70 1.18 6.29 -5.87
C VAL A 70 -0.25 6.67 -5.50
N GLY A 71 -0.55 6.74 -4.21
CA GLY A 71 -1.91 6.92 -3.72
C GLY A 71 -1.98 6.92 -2.20
N THR A 72 -3.21 6.91 -1.70
CA THR A 72 -3.53 6.73 -0.29
C THR A 72 -4.61 5.66 -0.13
N MET A 73 -4.73 5.13 1.08
CA MET A 73 -5.81 4.26 1.51
C MET A 73 -6.05 4.43 3.01
N GLU A 74 -7.20 4.00 3.49
CA GLU A 74 -7.50 3.92 4.91
C GLU A 74 -7.24 2.51 5.45
N ILE A 75 -6.57 2.42 6.59
CA ILE A 75 -6.57 1.20 7.42
C ILE A 75 -7.77 1.29 8.36
N VAL A 76 -8.76 0.44 8.16
CA VAL A 76 -10.01 0.45 8.94
C VAL A 76 -10.07 -0.66 9.98
N GLY A 77 -9.24 -1.69 9.83
CA GLY A 77 -9.25 -2.84 10.74
C GLY A 77 -7.99 -3.70 10.63
N CYS A 78 -7.84 -4.62 11.59
CA CYS A 78 -6.82 -5.64 11.59
C CYS A 78 -7.36 -6.84 12.36
N GLU A 79 -7.58 -7.95 11.65
CA GLU A 79 -8.14 -9.19 12.19
C GLU A 79 -7.06 -10.28 12.20
N THR A 80 -7.15 -11.22 13.14
CA THR A 80 -6.25 -12.37 13.21
C THR A 80 -6.81 -13.50 12.37
N LYS A 81 -5.98 -14.10 11.53
CA LYS A 81 -6.28 -15.30 10.74
C LYS A 81 -5.38 -16.44 11.18
N ASP A 82 -6.00 -17.56 11.56
CA ASP A 82 -5.34 -18.82 11.93
C ASP A 82 -4.20 -18.68 12.98
N GLY A 83 -4.25 -17.64 13.80
CA GLY A 83 -3.33 -17.39 14.93
C GLY A 83 -1.97 -16.77 14.57
N TYR A 84 -1.52 -16.85 13.31
CA TYR A 84 -0.16 -16.42 12.91
C TYR A 84 -0.15 -15.35 11.82
N GLU A 85 -1.26 -15.14 11.13
CA GLU A 85 -1.39 -14.13 10.08
C GLU A 85 -2.41 -13.07 10.47
N TYR A 86 -2.28 -11.89 9.88
CA TYR A 86 -3.16 -10.76 10.12
C TYR A 86 -3.70 -10.23 8.81
N GLU A 87 -5.01 -10.01 8.78
CA GLU A 87 -5.74 -9.37 7.69
C GLU A 87 -5.92 -7.89 8.02
N TRP A 88 -5.14 -7.03 7.38
CA TRP A 88 -5.30 -5.58 7.50
C TRP A 88 -6.37 -5.13 6.51
N LEU A 89 -7.47 -4.59 7.02
CA LEU A 89 -8.62 -4.18 6.23
C LEU A 89 -8.37 -2.80 5.63
N LEU A 90 -8.49 -2.70 4.30
CA LEU A 90 -8.20 -1.51 3.51
C LEU A 90 -9.49 -0.92 2.94
N ALA A 91 -9.64 0.40 3.02
CA ALA A 91 -10.79 1.11 2.48
C ALA A 91 -10.38 2.41 1.78
N ASN A 92 -11.33 3.00 1.03
CA ASN A 92 -11.24 4.34 0.44
C ASN A 92 -9.90 4.64 -0.27
N PRO A 93 -9.45 3.78 -1.21
CA PRO A 93 -8.24 4.04 -1.96
C PRO A 93 -8.40 5.28 -2.84
N GLU A 94 -7.40 6.16 -2.83
CA GLU A 94 -7.36 7.37 -3.65
C GLU A 94 -6.02 7.46 -4.39
N ARG A 95 -6.07 7.47 -5.72
CA ARG A 95 -4.87 7.62 -6.54
C ARG A 95 -4.38 9.07 -6.51
N LEU A 96 -3.06 9.26 -6.35
CA LEU A 96 -2.47 10.58 -6.50
C LEU A 96 -2.50 10.99 -7.97
N ALA A 97 -2.81 12.26 -8.25
CA ALA A 97 -2.79 12.79 -9.62
C ALA A 97 -1.41 12.64 -10.29
N LYS A 98 -0.33 12.72 -9.50
CA LYS A 98 1.04 12.43 -9.92
C LYS A 98 1.74 11.63 -8.83
N PRO A 99 2.57 10.63 -9.17
CA PRO A 99 3.39 9.94 -8.17
C PRO A 99 4.36 10.91 -7.48
N ILE A 100 4.62 10.67 -6.20
CA ILE A 100 5.48 11.52 -5.37
C ILE A 100 6.70 10.70 -4.92
N LYS A 101 7.90 11.26 -5.07
CA LYS A 101 9.12 10.69 -4.49
C LYS A 101 9.14 10.99 -2.99
N ALA A 102 9.35 9.97 -2.16
CA ALA A 102 9.51 10.14 -0.72
C ALA A 102 10.87 10.79 -0.41
N ASP A 103 10.93 11.60 0.65
CA ASP A 103 12.18 12.21 1.13
C ASP A 103 13.05 11.15 1.82
N ASN A 104 12.42 10.26 2.59
CA ASN A 104 13.09 9.23 3.35
C ASN A 104 13.11 7.90 2.61
N ARG A 105 14.13 7.09 2.90
CA ARG A 105 14.28 5.74 2.34
C ARG A 105 13.14 4.83 2.82
N ALA A 106 12.43 4.23 1.87
CA ALA A 106 11.38 3.25 2.14
C ALA A 106 11.91 2.01 2.88
N GLN A 107 11.07 1.47 3.76
CA GLN A 107 11.33 0.24 4.52
C GLN A 107 10.40 -0.91 4.04
N PRO A 108 10.68 -2.18 4.35
CA PRO A 108 9.86 -3.33 3.92
C PRO A 108 8.39 -3.34 4.40
N SER A 109 8.01 -2.43 5.28
CA SER A 109 6.65 -2.29 5.83
C SER A 109 6.30 -0.81 5.95
N TRP A 110 6.06 -0.32 7.16
CA TRP A 110 5.79 1.07 7.45
C TRP A 110 7.06 1.92 7.43
N PHE A 111 6.95 3.14 6.91
CA PHE A 111 7.96 4.18 7.05
C PHE A 111 7.33 5.57 7.05
N ILE A 112 8.10 6.58 7.45
CA ILE A 112 7.72 7.99 7.40
C ILE A 112 8.23 8.56 6.07
N PRO A 113 7.37 8.91 5.10
CA PRO A 113 7.80 9.32 3.77
C PRO A 113 8.41 10.72 3.73
N PHE A 114 7.89 11.67 4.52
CA PHE A 114 8.32 13.08 4.47
C PHE A 114 9.06 13.48 5.73
N LYS A 115 10.06 14.35 5.60
CA LYS A 115 10.71 14.95 6.77
C LYS A 115 9.70 15.82 7.54
N LYS A 116 9.91 15.94 8.85
CA LYS A 116 9.17 16.92 9.67
C LYS A 116 9.72 18.31 9.44
#